data_AF-A0A831U3W0-F1
#
_entry.id   AF-A0A831U3W0-F1
#
_cell.length_a   1.000
_cell.length_b   1.000
_cell.length_c   1.000
_cell.angle_alpha   90.00
_cell.angle_beta   90.00
_cell.angle_gamma   90.00
#
_symmetry.space_group_name_H-M   'P 1'
#
loop_
_entity.id
_entity.type
_entity.pdbx_description
1 polymer ?
#
loop_
_entity_poly.entity_id
_entity_poly.type
_entity_poly.pdbx_seq_one_letter_code
_entity_poly.pdbx_strand_id
1 'polypeptide(L)'
;PAFLDLNLGHEYAHALQVAWRLRTGARWLDEFLANYLFLLGLERERPDLARLLLAWGRYLSGLDPGRRSLSAYERRRGNLGSALWFQAHFTLKAAELLAQDGDRLLKELLAAAPLDRRKGHRLLVELYPELRAWFAAFGLRAAPGGAPSPRPGP
;
A
#
# COMPACT_ATOMS: atom_id res chain seq x y z
N PRO A 1 6.62 -0.91 22.16
CA PRO A 1 5.52 -1.90 22.00
C PRO A 1 4.69 -1.65 20.74
N ALA A 2 4.01 -0.49 20.62
CA ALA A 2 3.08 -0.21 19.52
C ALA A 2 3.66 -0.36 18.10
N PHE A 3 4.93 -0.01 17.86
CA PHE A 3 5.57 -0.19 16.54
C PHE A 3 5.81 -1.66 16.15
N LEU A 4 6.05 -2.54 17.13
CA LEU A 4 6.16 -3.98 16.89
C LEU A 4 4.77 -4.54 16.53
N ASP A 5 3.73 -4.09 17.24
CA ASP A 5 2.35 -4.47 16.98
C ASP A 5 1.87 -4.03 15.60
N LEU A 6 2.33 -2.87 15.12
CA LEU A 6 2.01 -2.38 13.77
C LEU A 6 2.64 -3.24 12.66
N ASN A 7 3.90 -3.67 12.83
CA ASN A 7 4.53 -4.58 11.86
C ASN A 7 3.90 -5.97 11.89
N LEU A 8 3.56 -6.49 13.08
CA LEU A 8 2.85 -7.77 13.20
C LEU A 8 1.46 -7.74 12.57
N GLY A 9 0.75 -6.61 12.66
CA GLY A 9 -0.55 -6.44 12.00
C GLY A 9 -0.47 -6.51 10.47
N HIS A 10 0.58 -5.96 9.86
CA HIS A 10 0.83 -6.09 8.42
C HIS A 10 1.07 -7.55 8.00
N GLU A 11 1.90 -8.28 8.75
CA GLU A 11 2.14 -9.70 8.48
C GLU A 11 0.87 -10.56 8.67
N TYR A 12 0.02 -10.20 9.63
CA TYR A 12 -1.29 -10.83 9.79
C TYR A 12 -2.20 -10.56 8.58
N ALA A 13 -2.17 -9.36 8.01
CA ALA A 13 -2.89 -9.06 6.78
C ALA A 13 -2.43 -9.93 5.60
N HIS A 14 -1.13 -10.24 5.50
CA HIS A 14 -0.65 -11.25 4.54
C HIS A 14 -1.21 -12.65 4.81
N ALA A 15 -1.32 -13.06 6.08
CA ALA A 15 -1.94 -14.34 6.43
C ALA A 15 -3.43 -14.38 6.04
N LEU A 16 -4.16 -13.28 6.24
CA LEU A 16 -5.56 -13.17 5.78
C LEU A 16 -5.68 -13.30 4.26
N GLN A 17 -4.75 -12.72 3.48
CA GLN A 17 -4.75 -12.92 2.03
C GLN A 17 -4.60 -14.39 1.64
N VAL A 18 -3.80 -15.16 2.37
CA VAL A 18 -3.67 -16.60 2.13
C VAL A 18 -4.98 -17.31 2.48
N ALA A 19 -5.51 -17.07 3.67
CA ALA A 19 -6.75 -17.69 4.15
C ALA A 19 -7.95 -17.41 3.24
N TRP A 20 -8.06 -16.19 2.72
CA TRP A 20 -9.15 -15.76 1.84
C TRP A 20 -8.86 -15.91 0.34
N ARG A 21 -7.73 -16.56 -0.01
CA ARG A 21 -7.31 -16.81 -1.41
C ARG A 21 -7.18 -15.52 -2.25
N LEU A 22 -6.76 -14.43 -1.61
CA LEU A 22 -6.53 -13.12 -2.22
C LEU A 22 -5.07 -12.91 -2.67
N ARG A 23 -4.16 -13.86 -2.41
CA ARG A 23 -2.80 -13.81 -2.93
C ARG A 23 -2.81 -13.79 -4.45
N THR A 24 -2.19 -12.78 -5.03
CA THR A 24 -2.14 -12.56 -6.47
C THR A 24 -0.86 -13.11 -7.11
N GLY A 25 0.19 -13.29 -6.30
CA GLY A 25 1.51 -13.72 -6.77
C GLY A 25 2.34 -12.57 -7.37
N ALA A 26 1.80 -11.36 -7.43
CA ALA A 26 2.58 -10.15 -7.70
C ALA A 26 2.95 -9.48 -6.38
N ARG A 27 4.25 -9.36 -6.09
CA ARG A 27 4.73 -8.87 -4.79
C ARG A 27 4.17 -7.51 -4.44
N TRP A 28 4.26 -6.54 -5.35
CA TRP A 28 3.77 -5.19 -5.07
C TRP A 28 2.26 -5.17 -4.78
N LEU A 29 1.49 -6.02 -5.45
CA LEU A 29 0.04 -6.06 -5.32
C LEU A 29 -0.36 -6.72 -4.01
N ASP A 30 0.32 -7.81 -3.66
CA ASP A 30 0.14 -8.48 -2.38
C ASP A 30 0.50 -7.54 -1.21
N GLU A 31 1.52 -6.70 -1.35
CA GLU A 31 1.93 -5.70 -0.35
C GLU A 31 0.91 -4.56 -0.25
N PHE A 32 0.44 -4.05 -1.39
CA PHE A 32 -0.62 -3.05 -1.42
C PHE A 32 -1.88 -3.54 -0.72
N LEU A 33 -2.34 -4.74 -1.06
CA LEU A 33 -3.53 -5.34 -0.46
C LEU A 33 -3.33 -5.62 1.04
N ALA A 34 -2.12 -5.97 1.48
CA ALA A 34 -1.86 -6.17 2.91
C ALA A 34 -1.95 -4.85 3.69
N ASN A 35 -1.40 -3.76 3.15
CA ASN A 35 -1.56 -2.42 3.74
C ASN A 35 -3.04 -2.00 3.80
N TYR A 36 -3.82 -2.28 2.75
CA TYR A 36 -5.25 -2.00 2.73
C TYR A 36 -6.03 -2.78 3.81
N LEU A 37 -5.84 -4.11 3.88
CA LEU A 37 -6.51 -4.95 4.88
C LEU A 37 -6.11 -4.56 6.30
N PHE A 38 -4.83 -4.27 6.51
CA PHE A 38 -4.33 -3.86 7.81
C PHE A 38 -4.94 -2.52 8.25
N LEU A 39 -4.94 -1.52 7.36
CA LEU A 39 -5.54 -0.22 7.65
C LEU A 39 -7.05 -0.33 7.90
N LEU A 40 -7.77 -1.12 7.09
CA LEU A 40 -9.20 -1.37 7.27
C LEU A 40 -9.51 -1.97 8.65
N GLY A 41 -8.70 -2.93 9.11
CA GLY A 41 -8.82 -3.52 10.44
C GLY A 41 -8.56 -2.50 11.55
N LEU A 42 -7.51 -1.69 11.40
CA LEU A 42 -7.17 -0.64 12.37
C LEU A 42 -8.25 0.44 12.46
N GLU A 43 -8.81 0.91 11.35
CA GLU A 43 -9.84 1.96 11.39
C GLU A 43 -11.08 1.54 12.18
N ARG A 44 -11.42 0.25 12.15
CA ARG A 44 -12.57 -0.32 12.87
C ARG A 44 -12.27 -0.55 14.35
N GLU A 45 -11.15 -1.21 14.63
CA GLU A 45 -10.87 -1.70 15.98
C GLU A 45 -10.04 -0.72 16.82
N ARG A 46 -9.14 0.04 16.18
CA ARG A 46 -8.10 0.87 16.82
C ARG A 46 -7.82 2.14 16.00
N PRO A 47 -8.79 3.06 15.88
CA PRO A 47 -8.67 4.26 15.02
C PRO A 47 -7.54 5.21 15.46
N ASP A 48 -7.12 5.16 16.73
CA ASP A 48 -5.93 5.83 17.23
C ASP A 48 -4.65 5.35 16.52
N LEU A 49 -4.50 4.03 16.36
CA LEU A 49 -3.37 3.42 15.69
C LEU A 49 -3.43 3.62 14.17
N ALA A 50 -4.63 3.61 13.57
CA ALA A 50 -4.81 3.97 12.16
C ALA A 50 -4.26 5.38 11.88
N ARG A 51 -4.63 6.36 12.70
CA ARG A 51 -4.11 7.74 12.57
C ARG A 51 -2.59 7.81 12.72
N LEU A 52 -2.01 7.06 13.67
CA LEU A 52 -0.56 6.99 13.85
C LEU A 52 0.14 6.37 12.63
N LEU A 53 -0.41 5.28 12.08
CA LEU A 53 0.10 4.62 10.89
C LEU A 53 0.08 5.58 9.68
N LEU A 54 -1.00 6.34 9.50
CA LEU A 54 -1.08 7.35 8.42
C LEU A 54 -0.08 8.48 8.61
N ALA A 55 0.08 9.01 9.82
CA ALA A 55 1.08 10.04 10.12
C ALA A 55 2.51 9.53 9.82
N TRP A 56 2.80 8.31 10.22
CA TRP A 56 4.06 7.65 9.93
C TRP A 56 4.27 7.41 8.43
N GLY A 57 3.22 6.97 7.71
CA GLY A 57 3.22 6.83 6.26
C GLY A 57 3.56 8.14 5.55
N ARG A 58 2.98 9.27 5.96
CA ARG A 58 3.33 10.59 5.41
C ARG A 58 4.80 10.92 5.62
N TYR A 59 5.32 10.66 6.82
CA TYR A 59 6.74 10.88 7.11
C TYR A 59 7.65 10.02 6.21
N LEU A 60 7.36 8.72 6.11
CA LEU A 60 8.15 7.78 5.31
C LEU A 60 8.02 7.97 3.79
N SER A 61 6.92 8.54 3.30
CA SER A 61 6.74 8.83 1.87
C SER A 61 7.75 9.86 1.34
N GLY A 62 8.37 10.64 2.24
CA GLY A 62 9.43 11.60 1.93
C GLY A 62 10.82 10.99 1.79
N LEU A 63 10.99 9.69 2.07
CA LEU A 63 12.26 8.99 1.84
C LEU A 63 12.62 8.97 0.34
N ASP A 64 13.90 8.88 0.01
CA ASP A 64 14.35 8.59 -1.35
C ASP A 64 14.74 7.12 -1.49
N PRO A 65 13.96 6.29 -2.21
CA PRO A 65 14.28 4.88 -2.38
C PRO A 65 15.36 4.63 -3.44
N GLY A 66 15.87 5.67 -4.12
CA GLY A 66 16.79 5.61 -5.26
C GLY A 66 16.15 5.07 -6.55
N ARG A 67 15.29 4.05 -6.46
CA ARG A 67 14.45 3.54 -7.55
C ARG A 67 12.99 3.42 -7.10
N ARG A 68 12.09 4.11 -7.79
CA ARG A 68 10.65 4.17 -7.48
C ARG A 68 9.79 3.20 -8.31
N SER A 69 10.40 2.28 -9.05
CA SER A 69 9.69 1.40 -9.99
C SER A 69 9.12 0.13 -9.35
N LEU A 70 7.82 -0.13 -9.56
CA LEU A 70 7.17 -1.40 -9.22
C LEU A 70 7.83 -2.59 -9.92
N SER A 71 8.34 -2.41 -11.14
CA SER A 71 9.07 -3.47 -11.85
C SER A 71 10.38 -3.84 -11.15
N ALA A 72 11.06 -2.84 -10.53
CA ALA A 72 12.28 -3.07 -9.77
C ALA A 72 11.95 -3.72 -8.42
N TYR A 73 10.89 -3.26 -7.77
CA TYR A 73 10.35 -3.84 -6.54
C TYR A 73 10.03 -5.33 -6.70
N GLU A 74 9.40 -5.70 -7.82
CA GLU A 74 9.04 -7.09 -8.11
C GLU A 74 10.26 -8.01 -8.17
N ARG A 75 11.35 -7.57 -8.82
CA ARG A 75 12.58 -8.35 -9.00
C ARG A 75 13.37 -8.50 -7.70
N ARG A 76 13.48 -7.45 -6.89
CA ARG A 76 14.25 -7.46 -5.64
C ARG A 76 13.62 -6.49 -4.63
N ARG A 77 13.28 -6.99 -3.43
CA ARG A 77 13.07 -6.11 -2.26
C ARG A 77 14.39 -5.34 -2.09
N GLY A 78 14.34 -4.03 -2.32
CA GLY A 78 15.50 -3.16 -2.29
C GLY A 78 16.13 -3.06 -0.90
N ASN A 79 16.70 -1.91 -0.55
CA ASN A 79 17.12 -1.68 0.83
C ASN A 79 15.91 -1.36 1.72
N LEU A 80 16.15 -1.25 3.04
CA LEU A 80 15.10 -0.91 4.01
C LEU A 80 14.39 0.41 3.66
N GLY A 81 15.13 1.43 3.22
CA GLY A 81 14.56 2.70 2.80
C GLY A 81 13.58 2.56 1.64
N SER A 82 13.91 1.73 0.64
CA SER A 82 13.00 1.40 -0.46
C SER A 82 11.74 0.70 0.05
N ALA A 83 11.89 -0.29 0.93
CA ALA A 83 10.74 -1.03 1.47
C ALA A 83 9.78 -0.10 2.25
N LEU A 84 10.32 0.73 3.14
CA LEU A 84 9.56 1.71 3.92
C LEU A 84 8.85 2.74 3.02
N TRP A 85 9.52 3.20 1.97
CA TRP A 85 8.93 4.13 1.00
C TRP A 85 7.74 3.51 0.26
N PHE A 86 7.87 2.28 -0.27
CA PHE A 86 6.76 1.62 -0.95
C PHE A 86 5.60 1.33 0.00
N GLN A 87 5.87 0.82 1.20
CA GLN A 87 4.85 0.57 2.22
C GLN A 87 4.08 1.84 2.57
N ALA A 88 4.78 2.98 2.71
CA ALA A 88 4.17 4.28 2.96
C ALA A 88 3.22 4.70 1.83
N HIS A 89 3.67 4.64 0.57
CA HIS A 89 2.83 4.98 -0.58
C HIS A 89 1.62 4.05 -0.74
N PHE A 90 1.79 2.76 -0.44
CA PHE A 90 0.69 1.80 -0.44
C PHE A 90 -0.32 2.07 0.67
N THR A 91 0.15 2.37 1.88
CA THR A 91 -0.69 2.74 3.02
C THR A 91 -1.51 3.99 2.72
N LEU A 92 -0.86 5.04 2.20
CA LEU A 92 -1.53 6.30 1.89
C LEU A 92 -2.57 6.14 0.79
N LYS A 93 -2.24 5.38 -0.27
CA LYS A 93 -3.22 5.08 -1.31
C LYS A 93 -4.38 4.23 -0.80
N ALA A 94 -4.10 3.24 0.05
CA ALA A 94 -5.16 2.44 0.68
C ALA A 94 -6.12 3.31 1.52
N ALA A 95 -5.59 4.30 2.23
CA ALA A 95 -6.40 5.25 3.00
C ALA A 95 -7.32 6.08 2.09
N GLU A 96 -6.84 6.52 0.93
CA GLU A 96 -7.68 7.23 -0.05
C GLU A 96 -8.83 6.35 -0.55
N LEU A 97 -8.56 5.07 -0.85
CA LEU A 97 -9.61 4.15 -1.29
C LEU A 97 -10.63 3.87 -0.18
N LEU A 98 -10.17 3.65 1.06
CA LEU A 98 -11.06 3.46 2.21
C LEU A 98 -11.94 4.69 2.46
N ALA A 99 -11.39 5.90 2.33
CA ALA A 99 -12.16 7.13 2.49
C ALA A 99 -13.21 7.31 1.38
N GLN A 100 -12.95 6.79 0.18
CA GLN A 100 -13.86 6.94 -0.96
C GLN A 100 -15.10 6.05 -0.85
N ASP A 101 -14.95 4.75 -0.54
CA ASP A 101 -16.06 3.81 -0.50
C ASP A 101 -15.92 2.67 0.53
N GLY A 102 -15.13 2.90 1.58
CA GLY A 102 -15.03 2.01 2.72
C GLY A 102 -14.50 0.62 2.36
N ASP A 103 -15.21 -0.42 2.78
CA ASP A 103 -14.80 -1.82 2.58
C ASP A 103 -15.22 -2.42 1.23
N ARG A 104 -15.64 -1.59 0.26
CA ARG A 104 -16.05 -2.05 -1.07
C ARG A 104 -14.97 -2.87 -1.76
N LEU A 105 -13.72 -2.40 -1.77
CA LEU A 105 -12.62 -3.15 -2.37
C LEU A 105 -12.47 -4.54 -1.74
N LEU A 106 -12.57 -4.69 -0.43
CA LEU A 106 -12.55 -6.01 0.21
C LEU A 106 -13.68 -6.92 -0.30
N LYS A 107 -14.91 -6.41 -0.36
CA LYS A 107 -16.09 -7.18 -0.81
C LYS A 107 -15.91 -7.68 -2.24
N GLU A 108 -15.43 -6.81 -3.14
CA GLU A 108 -15.16 -7.16 -4.54
C GLU A 108 -14.01 -8.17 -4.68
N LEU A 109 -12.93 -8.02 -3.90
CA LEU A 109 -11.82 -8.98 -3.87
C LEU A 109 -12.29 -10.37 -3.41
N LEU A 110 -13.12 -10.43 -2.37
CA LEU A 110 -13.69 -11.68 -1.86
C LEU A 110 -14.63 -12.33 -2.87
N ALA A 111 -15.50 -11.54 -3.51
CA ALA A 111 -16.38 -12.04 -4.59
C ALA A 111 -15.59 -12.55 -5.80
N ALA A 112 -14.44 -11.95 -6.07
CA ALA A 112 -13.54 -12.34 -7.15
C ALA A 112 -12.53 -13.43 -6.74
N ALA A 113 -12.48 -13.91 -5.50
CA ALA A 113 -11.52 -14.93 -5.09
C ALA A 113 -11.77 -16.28 -5.82
N PRO A 114 -10.74 -17.08 -6.14
CA PRO A 114 -9.32 -16.80 -5.92
C PRO A 114 -8.80 -15.75 -6.90
N LEU A 115 -7.81 -14.99 -6.44
CA LEU A 115 -7.13 -14.01 -7.27
C LEU A 115 -5.87 -14.58 -7.93
N ASP A 116 -5.49 -13.96 -9.03
CA ASP A 116 -4.18 -14.04 -9.65
C ASP A 116 -3.72 -12.62 -10.00
N ARG A 117 -2.48 -12.47 -10.45
CA ARG A 117 -1.91 -11.16 -10.82
C ARG A 117 -2.78 -10.40 -11.80
N ARG A 118 -3.29 -11.05 -12.85
CA ARG A 118 -4.07 -10.40 -13.91
C ARG A 118 -5.45 -10.02 -13.40
N LYS A 119 -6.11 -10.92 -12.67
CA LYS A 119 -7.44 -10.72 -12.10
C LYS A 119 -7.44 -9.61 -11.05
N GLY A 120 -6.51 -9.67 -10.09
CA GLY A 120 -6.37 -8.66 -9.04
C GLY A 120 -6.06 -7.27 -9.59
N HIS A 121 -5.09 -7.17 -10.51
CA HIS A 121 -4.77 -5.89 -11.14
C HIS A 121 -5.95 -5.33 -11.97
N ARG A 122 -6.64 -6.19 -12.72
CA ARG A 122 -7.81 -5.77 -13.52
C ARG A 122 -8.91 -5.24 -12.61
N LEU A 123 -9.27 -5.98 -11.56
CA LEU A 123 -10.31 -5.59 -10.62
C LEU A 123 -10.02 -4.24 -9.99
N LEU A 124 -8.78 -4.02 -9.50
CA LEU A 124 -8.38 -2.74 -8.92
C LEU A 124 -8.60 -1.57 -9.88
N VAL A 125 -8.20 -1.75 -11.13
CA VAL A 125 -8.24 -0.70 -12.14
C VAL A 125 -9.64 -0.49 -12.73
N GLU A 126 -10.50 -1.51 -12.71
CA GLU A 126 -11.92 -1.39 -13.08
C GLU A 126 -12.71 -0.65 -11.99
N LEU A 127 -12.42 -0.95 -10.72
CA LEU A 127 -13.05 -0.26 -9.58
C LEU A 127 -12.54 1.18 -9.43
N TYR A 128 -11.24 1.39 -9.65
CA TYR A 128 -10.55 2.67 -9.43
C TYR A 128 -9.68 3.01 -10.66
N PRO A 129 -10.27 3.53 -11.75
CA PRO A 129 -9.55 3.85 -12.99
C PRO A 129 -8.35 4.78 -12.81
N GLU A 130 -8.40 5.69 -11.83
CA GLU A 130 -7.33 6.62 -11.46
C GLU A 130 -6.05 5.92 -10.97
N LEU A 131 -6.17 4.67 -10.49
CA LEU A 131 -5.00 3.88 -10.11
C LEU A 131 -4.07 3.64 -11.29
N ARG A 132 -4.55 3.67 -12.54
CA ARG A 132 -3.68 3.59 -13.74
C ARG A 132 -2.61 4.69 -13.73
N ALA A 133 -3.02 5.93 -13.44
CA ALA A 133 -2.11 7.07 -13.40
C ALA A 133 -1.17 6.97 -12.19
N TRP A 134 -1.70 6.53 -11.04
CA TRP A 134 -0.89 6.29 -9.86
C TRP A 134 0.17 5.21 -10.08
N PHE A 135 -0.17 4.09 -10.72
CA PHE A 135 0.78 3.04 -11.10
C PHE A 135 1.84 3.55 -12.07
N ALA A 136 1.44 4.36 -13.06
CA ALA A 136 2.37 4.96 -14.02
C ALA A 136 3.39 5.88 -13.35
N ALA A 137 3.01 6.57 -12.25
CA ALA A 137 3.90 7.44 -11.49
C ALA A 137 5.07 6.70 -10.81
N PHE A 138 4.96 5.39 -10.57
CA PHE A 138 6.11 4.57 -10.15
C PHE A 138 7.08 4.27 -11.31
N GLY A 139 6.59 4.28 -12.56
CA GLY A 139 7.41 4.08 -13.76
C GLY A 139 8.13 5.35 -14.26
N LEU A 140 7.55 6.52 -14.00
CA LEU A 140 8.11 7.82 -14.33
C LEU A 140 8.89 8.39 -13.14
N ARG A 141 9.86 9.27 -13.39
CA ARG A 141 10.73 9.88 -12.35
C ARG A 141 10.00 10.64 -11.23
N ALA A 142 8.68 10.80 -11.31
CA ALA A 142 7.87 11.53 -10.36
C ALA A 142 6.75 10.64 -9.79
N ALA A 143 6.98 10.12 -8.58
CA ALA A 143 5.88 9.64 -7.74
C ALA A 143 4.99 10.85 -7.34
N PRO A 144 3.69 10.67 -7.09
CA PRO A 144 2.80 11.76 -6.74
C PRO A 144 3.07 12.27 -5.32
N GLY A 145 3.20 13.60 -5.16
CA GLY A 145 2.84 14.28 -3.91
C GLY A 145 3.93 14.71 -2.92
N GLY A 146 5.22 14.78 -3.30
CA GLY A 146 6.24 15.39 -2.43
C GLY A 146 6.39 16.88 -2.70
N ALA A 147 5.80 17.75 -1.87
CA ALA A 147 6.22 19.15 -1.83
C ALA A 147 7.73 19.20 -1.52
N PRO A 148 8.53 20.06 -2.18
CA PRO A 148 9.96 20.12 -1.92
C PRO A 148 10.19 20.55 -0.47
N SER A 149 10.91 19.71 0.29
CA SER A 149 11.40 20.10 1.62
C SER A 149 12.21 21.40 1.49
N PRO A 150 12.03 22.37 2.41
CA PRO A 150 12.85 23.57 2.41
C PRO A 150 14.32 23.16 2.54
N ARG A 151 15.18 23.75 1.70
CA ARG A 151 16.62 23.56 1.81
C ARG A 151 17.07 24.03 3.20
N PRO A 152 17.94 23.30 3.91
CA PRO A 152 18.60 23.87 5.07
C PRO A 152 19.39 25.10 4.59
N GLY A 153 19.15 26.22 5.24
CA GLY A 153 19.91 27.45 5.03
C GLY A 153 21.38 27.28 5.43
N PRO A 154 22.24 28.23 5.00
CA PRO A 154 23.69 28.14 5.11
C PRO A 154 24.20 28.05 6.55
#